data_AF-A0A535RDT9-F1
#
_entry.id   AF-A0A535RDT9-F1
#
_cell.length_a   1.000
_cell.length_b   1.000
_cell.length_c   1.000
_cell.angle_alpha   90.00
_cell.angle_beta   90.00
_cell.angle_gamma   90.00
#
_symmetry.space_group_name_H-M   'P 1'
#
loop_
_entity.id
_entity.type
_entity.pdbx_description
1 polymer ?
#
loop_
_entity_poly.entity_id
_entity_poly.type
_entity_poly.pdbx_seq_one_letter_code
_entity_poly.pdbx_strand_id
1 'polypeptide(L)'
;MVKRIALLVVVAVTAAALLSTPVTSASAAAPDSVASAQSRLDDLNNRVEQAGGKVDLANHKLLQDQKLEADLNVQIAALARLQYKRPSMLVQFLQANSLSQVLGDVSSDRLMDQKQKNLVLQMRDLHRQDQQARDEAAISLAVITASRDEAQKILNEAVAARNAELAARAAALAAMQRPASIPAAWSGQGPWPNRFAYGYCTWYVANKRYIPWLGNAIDWWPNARAYGYAEGYTPQVGAVMVTRESGYGHVAYVEAVYPNGSWLVSEMNFIGWNRVSTRIIFPGTVPLVGFIY
;
A
#
# COMPACT_ATOMS: atom_id res chain seq x y z
N MET A 1 -11.58 22.28 12.17
CA MET A 1 -10.94 21.84 10.91
C MET A 1 -9.76 20.88 11.16
N VAL A 2 -8.93 21.12 12.19
CA VAL A 2 -7.80 20.27 12.63
C VAL A 2 -8.18 18.79 12.88
N LYS A 3 -9.34 18.51 13.50
CA LYS A 3 -9.84 17.13 13.72
C LYS A 3 -10.01 16.28 12.44
N ARG A 4 -10.28 16.90 11.28
CA ARG A 4 -10.39 16.16 9.99
C ARG A 4 -9.04 15.81 9.39
N ILE A 5 -7.98 16.54 9.76
CA ILE A 5 -6.62 16.32 9.25
C ILE A 5 -5.97 15.16 10.02
N ALA A 6 -6.14 15.10 11.35
CA ALA A 6 -5.74 13.95 12.16
C ALA A 6 -6.41 12.64 11.72
N LEU A 7 -7.68 12.68 11.30
CA LEU A 7 -8.40 11.49 10.82
C LEU A 7 -7.78 10.89 9.55
N LEU A 8 -7.20 11.70 8.66
CA LEU A 8 -6.55 11.25 7.43
C LEU A 8 -5.21 10.54 7.70
N VAL A 9 -4.46 11.02 8.70
CA VAL A 9 -3.20 10.39 9.15
C VAL A 9 -3.50 9.09 9.90
N VAL A 10 -4.53 9.06 10.75
CA VAL A 10 -5.00 7.83 11.42
C VAL A 10 -5.48 6.78 10.42
N VAL A 11 -6.18 7.20 9.35
CA VAL A 11 -6.56 6.29 8.25
C VAL A 11 -5.33 5.70 7.55
N ALA A 12 -4.28 6.51 7.33
CA ALA A 12 -3.01 6.04 6.77
C ALA A 12 -2.31 5.03 7.69
N VAL A 13 -2.33 5.26 9.02
CA VAL A 13 -1.80 4.34 10.03
C VAL A 13 -2.59 3.02 10.06
N THR A 14 -3.92 3.06 9.96
CA THR A 14 -4.73 1.83 9.88
C THR A 14 -4.53 1.07 8.56
N ALA A 15 -4.28 1.77 7.45
CA ALA A 15 -3.93 1.13 6.18
C ALA A 15 -2.55 0.43 6.28
N ALA A 16 -1.59 1.05 6.96
CA ALA A 16 -0.27 0.46 7.27
C ALA A 16 -0.36 -0.75 8.22
N ALA A 17 -1.27 -0.73 9.20
CA ALA A 17 -1.53 -1.89 10.05
C ALA A 17 -2.16 -3.07 9.29
N LEU A 18 -3.04 -2.80 8.31
CA LEU A 18 -3.58 -3.82 7.40
C LEU A 18 -2.51 -4.41 6.45
N LEU A 19 -1.37 -3.74 6.29
CA LEU A 19 -0.21 -4.19 5.50
C LEU A 19 0.70 -5.19 6.24
N SER A 20 0.41 -5.53 7.50
CA SER A 20 1.29 -6.32 8.38
C SER A 20 1.07 -7.85 8.40
N THR A 21 0.20 -8.40 7.54
CA THR A 21 0.07 -9.88 7.49
C THR A 21 1.37 -10.51 6.96
N PRO A 22 2.07 -11.35 7.74
CA PRO A 22 3.30 -11.97 7.29
C PRO A 22 2.94 -13.00 6.22
N VAL A 23 3.30 -12.73 4.97
CA VAL A 23 3.29 -13.79 3.96
C VAL A 23 4.67 -14.41 3.96
N THR A 24 4.76 -15.53 4.68
CA THR A 24 5.88 -16.47 4.66
C THR A 24 6.12 -16.95 3.23
N SER A 25 7.02 -16.29 2.50
CA SER A 25 7.94 -16.90 1.55
C SER A 25 8.76 -15.83 0.81
N ALA A 26 10.07 -15.90 0.98
CA ALA A 26 11.09 -15.48 0.00
C ALA A 26 10.99 -14.04 -0.56
N SER A 27 11.20 -13.06 0.30
CA SER A 27 11.71 -11.74 -0.09
C SER A 27 12.44 -11.15 1.11
N ALA A 28 13.74 -11.40 1.21
CA ALA A 28 14.60 -10.88 2.28
C ALA A 28 14.81 -9.35 2.22
N ALA A 29 14.11 -8.64 1.33
CA ALA A 29 14.22 -7.18 1.16
C ALA A 29 12.95 -6.39 1.53
N ALA A 30 11.82 -7.07 1.80
CA ALA A 30 10.55 -6.42 2.13
C ALA A 30 10.33 -6.02 3.61
N PRO A 31 10.84 -6.72 4.63
CA PRO A 31 10.50 -6.38 6.01
C PRO A 31 11.12 -5.04 6.47
N ASP A 32 12.33 -4.72 5.99
CA ASP A 32 13.04 -3.49 6.37
C ASP A 32 12.40 -2.23 5.77
N SER A 33 11.80 -2.32 4.58
CA SER A 33 11.14 -1.18 3.91
C SER A 33 9.78 -0.83 4.53
N VAL A 34 9.04 -1.83 5.01
CA VAL A 34 7.75 -1.62 5.69
C VAL A 34 7.95 -1.12 7.13
N ALA A 35 8.89 -1.71 7.87
CA ALA A 35 9.22 -1.24 9.23
C ALA A 35 9.78 0.19 9.21
N SER A 36 10.63 0.54 8.23
CA SER A 36 11.12 1.91 8.05
C SER A 36 10.05 2.88 7.54
N ALA A 37 9.06 2.43 6.77
CA ALA A 37 7.92 3.26 6.37
C ALA A 37 7.01 3.57 7.57
N GLN A 38 6.75 2.59 8.44
CA GLN A 38 5.95 2.79 9.65
C GLN A 38 6.59 3.81 10.60
N SER A 39 7.88 3.64 10.90
CA SER A 39 8.62 4.55 11.78
C SER A 39 8.63 6.00 11.23
N ARG A 40 8.80 6.17 9.91
CA ARG A 40 8.68 7.49 9.26
C ARG A 40 7.27 8.08 9.40
N LEU A 41 6.22 7.26 9.28
CA LEU A 41 4.84 7.71 9.40
C LEU A 41 4.50 8.14 10.84
N ASP A 42 5.05 7.42 11.83
CA ASP A 42 4.90 7.76 13.24
C ASP A 42 5.60 9.09 13.59
N ASP A 43 6.81 9.32 13.05
CA ASP A 43 7.51 10.60 13.18
C ASP A 43 6.72 11.76 12.54
N LEU A 44 6.15 11.54 11.35
CA LEU A 44 5.29 12.52 10.70
C LEU A 44 4.04 12.82 11.51
N ASN A 45 3.42 11.80 12.12
CA ASN A 45 2.26 12.01 12.99
C ASN A 45 2.63 12.86 14.21
N ASN A 46 3.75 12.56 14.87
CA ASN A 46 4.24 13.35 16.01
C ASN A 46 4.50 14.82 15.63
N ARG A 47 5.08 15.06 14.45
CA ARG A 47 5.30 16.43 13.95
C ARG A 47 3.98 17.18 13.70
N VAL A 48 3.00 16.50 13.11
CA VAL A 48 1.67 17.09 12.85
C VAL A 48 0.94 17.40 14.16
N GLU A 49 1.02 16.52 15.16
CA GLU A 49 0.41 16.75 16.48
C GLU A 49 1.04 17.96 17.18
N GLN A 50 2.37 18.05 17.19
CA GLN A 50 3.08 19.19 17.77
C GLN A 50 2.74 20.50 17.05
N ALA A 51 2.73 20.49 15.71
CA ALA A 51 2.37 21.67 14.92
C ALA A 51 0.90 22.06 15.10
N GLY A 52 -0.01 21.08 15.20
CA GLY A 52 -1.42 21.30 15.51
C GLY A 52 -1.60 21.98 16.86
N GLY A 53 -0.89 21.52 17.90
CA GLY A 53 -0.89 22.14 19.22
C GLY A 53 -0.42 23.60 19.21
N LYS A 54 0.61 23.93 18.40
CA LYS A 54 1.08 25.31 18.23
C LYS A 54 0.03 26.21 17.57
N VAL A 55 -0.68 25.71 16.56
CA VAL A 55 -1.77 26.45 15.91
C VAL A 55 -2.92 26.70 16.88
N ASP A 56 -3.30 25.70 17.67
CA ASP A 56 -4.37 25.83 18.66
C ASP A 56 -4.00 26.83 19.76
N LEU A 57 -2.74 26.80 20.23
CA LEU A 57 -2.21 27.76 21.19
C LEU A 57 -2.24 29.19 20.64
N ALA A 58 -1.76 29.39 19.40
CA ALA A 58 -1.77 30.69 18.74
C ALA A 58 -3.20 31.23 18.57
N ASN A 59 -4.16 30.37 18.18
CA ASN A 59 -5.57 30.76 18.08
C ASN A 59 -6.14 31.17 19.45
N HIS A 60 -5.84 30.43 20.52
CA HIS A 60 -6.27 30.80 21.86
C HIS A 60 -5.69 32.14 22.32
N LYS A 61 -4.41 32.39 22.04
CA LYS A 61 -3.74 33.66 22.33
C LYS A 61 -4.38 34.82 21.57
N LEU A 62 -4.58 34.69 20.26
CA LEU A 62 -5.23 35.72 19.44
C LEU A 62 -6.65 36.05 19.92
N LEU A 63 -7.41 35.06 20.43
CA LEU A 63 -8.73 35.30 21.02
C LEU A 63 -8.65 36.06 22.36
N GLN A 64 -7.59 35.87 23.14
CA GLN A 64 -7.35 36.64 24.37
C GLN A 64 -6.92 38.07 24.03
N ASP A 65 -6.03 38.22 23.06
CA ASP A 65 -5.49 39.51 22.62
C ASP A 65 -6.58 40.39 21.99
N GLN A 66 -7.53 39.80 21.24
CA GLN A 66 -8.75 40.51 20.78
C GLN A 66 -9.58 41.12 21.91
N LYS A 67 -9.69 40.42 23.05
CA LYS A 67 -10.41 40.94 24.22
C LYS A 67 -9.64 42.07 24.89
N LEU A 68 -8.32 41.92 25.00
CA LEU A 68 -7.45 42.94 25.57
C LEU A 68 -7.44 44.21 24.70
N GLU A 69 -7.42 44.06 23.38
CA GLU A 69 -7.51 45.17 22.42
C GLU A 69 -8.84 45.91 22.56
N ALA A 70 -9.96 45.18 22.71
CA ALA A 70 -11.26 45.80 22.95
C ALA A 70 -11.29 46.62 24.25
N ASP A 71 -10.69 46.12 25.33
CA ASP A 71 -10.59 46.84 26.61
C ASP A 71 -9.69 48.08 26.50
N LEU A 72 -8.52 47.95 25.87
CA LEU A 72 -7.61 49.07 25.59
C LEU A 72 -8.31 50.17 24.77
N ASN A 73 -9.08 49.80 23.75
CA ASN A 73 -9.87 50.74 22.95
C ASN A 73 -10.92 51.49 23.79
N VAL A 74 -11.61 50.79 24.69
CA VAL A 74 -12.57 51.42 25.62
C VAL A 74 -11.85 52.40 26.55
N GLN A 75 -10.69 52.04 27.10
CA GLN A 75 -9.91 52.91 27.99
C GLN A 75 -9.40 54.17 27.26
N ILE A 76 -8.88 54.02 26.04
CA ILE A 76 -8.42 55.14 25.21
C ILE A 76 -9.60 56.08 24.88
N ALA A 77 -10.76 55.54 24.49
CA ALA A 77 -11.95 56.33 24.20
C ALA A 77 -12.47 57.07 25.45
N ALA A 78 -12.40 56.44 26.63
CA ALA A 78 -12.78 57.07 27.89
C ALA A 78 -11.86 58.26 28.22
N LEU A 79 -10.53 58.10 28.05
CA LEU A 79 -9.56 59.18 28.24
C LEU A 79 -9.77 60.35 27.26
N ALA A 80 -10.01 60.05 25.98
CA ALA A 80 -10.27 61.08 24.97
C ALA A 80 -11.53 61.91 25.29
N ARG A 81 -12.60 61.26 25.80
CA ARG A 81 -13.81 61.96 26.25
C ARG A 81 -13.57 62.88 27.43
N LEU A 82 -12.68 62.49 28.35
CA LEU A 82 -12.31 63.33 29.50
C LEU A 82 -11.53 64.57 29.07
N GLN A 83 -10.60 64.44 28.10
CA GLN A 83 -9.91 65.58 27.50
C GLN A 83 -10.89 66.53 26.81
N TYR A 84 -11.84 66.01 26.02
CA TYR A 84 -12.80 66.83 25.29
C TYR A 84 -13.77 67.62 26.21
N LYS A 85 -14.11 67.08 27.38
CA LYS A 85 -15.01 67.74 28.36
C LYS A 85 -14.34 68.82 29.21
N ARG A 86 -13.02 69.02 29.13
CA ARG A 86 -12.32 70.08 29.88
C ARG A 86 -12.33 71.39 29.09
N PRO A 87 -12.75 72.53 29.70
CA PRO A 87 -12.55 73.84 29.07
C PRO A 87 -11.06 74.08 28.84
N SER A 88 -10.72 74.78 27.76
CA SER A 88 -9.31 75.03 27.40
C SER A 88 -8.54 75.63 28.58
N MET A 89 -7.27 75.25 28.74
CA MET A 89 -6.39 75.71 29.82
C MET A 89 -6.50 77.23 30.04
N LEU A 90 -6.59 78.02 28.96
CA LEU A 90 -6.78 79.48 28.99
C LEU A 90 -8.03 79.94 29.78
N VAL A 91 -9.14 79.20 29.68
CA VAL A 91 -10.38 79.50 30.40
C VAL A 91 -10.29 79.04 31.86
N GLN A 92 -9.58 77.93 32.15
CA GLN A 92 -9.32 77.48 33.51
C GLN A 92 -8.42 78.45 34.30
N PHE A 93 -7.37 79.00 33.68
CA PHE A 93 -6.50 80.00 34.32
C PHE A 93 -7.25 81.29 34.69
N LEU A 94 -8.24 81.70 33.89
CA LEU A 94 -9.04 82.89 34.14
C LEU A 94 -10.09 82.72 35.26
N GLN A 95 -10.48 81.47 35.56
CA GLN A 95 -11.53 81.14 36.53
C GLN A 95 -11.01 80.50 37.83
N ALA A 96 -9.70 80.24 37.94
CA ALA A 96 -9.14 79.59 39.12
C ALA A 96 -9.03 80.56 40.31
N ASN A 97 -9.60 80.18 41.47
CA ASN A 97 -9.61 80.99 42.70
C ASN A 97 -8.33 80.84 43.54
N SER A 98 -7.41 79.95 43.16
CA SER A 98 -6.15 79.71 43.89
C SER A 98 -5.07 79.08 43.02
N LEU A 99 -3.81 79.38 43.31
CA LEU A 99 -2.62 78.82 42.62
C LEU A 99 -2.52 77.29 42.78
N SER A 100 -3.00 76.75 43.90
CA SER A 100 -3.01 75.31 44.18
C SER A 100 -3.96 74.54 43.25
N GLN A 101 -5.10 75.12 42.86
CA GLN A 101 -6.01 74.53 41.87
C GLN A 101 -5.35 74.41 40.50
N VAL A 102 -4.65 75.46 40.07
CA VAL A 102 -3.93 75.49 38.79
C VAL A 102 -2.80 74.45 38.74
N LEU A 103 -2.00 74.35 39.81
CA LEU A 103 -0.93 73.34 39.90
C LEU A 103 -1.48 71.91 39.94
N GLY A 104 -2.61 71.69 40.60
CA GLY A 104 -3.34 70.42 40.61
C GLY A 104 -3.80 70.00 39.21
N ASP A 105 -4.36 70.93 38.43
CA ASP A 105 -4.84 70.67 37.07
C ASP A 105 -3.68 70.34 36.11
N VAL A 106 -2.58 71.09 36.16
CA VAL A 106 -1.39 70.83 35.31
C VAL A 106 -0.73 69.49 35.61
N SER A 107 -0.63 69.12 36.89
CA SER A 107 -0.06 67.81 37.28
C SER A 107 -0.95 66.64 36.81
N SER A 108 -2.27 66.82 36.88
CA SER A 108 -3.24 65.84 36.39
C SER A 108 -3.20 65.68 34.87
N ASP A 109 -3.05 66.77 34.12
CA ASP A 109 -2.93 66.74 32.65
C ASP A 109 -1.68 65.97 32.18
N ARG A 110 -0.53 66.20 32.82
CA ARG A 110 0.69 65.44 32.52
C ARG A 110 0.53 63.95 32.78
N LEU A 111 -0.14 63.59 33.87
CA LEU A 111 -0.39 62.19 34.22
C LEU A 111 -1.32 61.51 33.20
N MET A 112 -2.31 62.23 32.68
CA MET A 112 -3.21 61.72 31.64
C MET A 112 -2.52 61.58 30.28
N ASP A 113 -1.67 62.52 29.88
CA ASP A 113 -0.83 62.41 28.66
C ASP A 113 0.12 61.21 28.75
N GLN A 114 0.76 61.00 29.91
CA GLN A 114 1.58 59.81 30.16
C GLN A 114 0.74 58.52 30.06
N LYS A 115 -0.45 58.50 30.67
CA LYS A 115 -1.34 57.33 30.61
C LYS A 115 -1.79 57.03 29.18
N GLN A 116 -2.14 58.06 28.40
CA GLN A 116 -2.51 57.93 27.00
C GLN A 116 -1.35 57.36 26.16
N LYS A 117 -0.14 57.89 26.33
CA LYS A 117 1.07 57.36 25.66
C LYS A 117 1.31 55.89 26.01
N ASN A 118 1.18 55.53 27.28
CA ASN A 118 1.36 54.16 27.73
C ASN A 118 0.35 53.20 27.11
N LEU A 119 -0.93 53.60 27.01
CA LEU A 119 -1.97 52.77 26.38
C LEU A 119 -1.72 52.57 24.88
N VAL A 120 -1.28 53.61 24.17
CA VAL A 120 -0.92 53.51 22.75
C VAL A 120 0.28 52.59 22.55
N LEU A 121 1.29 52.67 23.42
CA LEU A 121 2.43 51.75 23.39
C LEU A 121 2.01 50.31 23.67
N GLN A 122 1.15 50.09 24.68
CA GLN A 122 0.61 48.75 24.99
C GLN A 122 -0.17 48.16 23.81
N MET A 123 -1.00 48.96 23.13
CA MET A 123 -1.71 48.53 21.93
C MET A 123 -0.75 48.14 20.80
N ARG A 124 0.29 48.95 20.55
CA ARG A 124 1.28 48.65 19.52
C ARG A 124 2.07 47.38 19.83
N ASP A 125 2.37 47.14 21.10
CA ASP A 125 3.06 45.93 21.56
C ASP A 125 2.16 44.70 21.42
N LEU A 126 0.87 44.84 21.74
CA LEU A 126 -0.13 43.80 21.53
C LEU A 126 -0.25 43.42 20.06
N HIS A 127 -0.38 44.41 19.15
CA HIS A 127 -0.42 44.14 17.70
C HIS A 127 0.85 43.44 17.18
N ARG A 128 2.03 43.77 17.72
CA ARG A 128 3.27 43.06 17.36
C ARG A 128 3.24 41.60 17.82
N GLN A 129 2.75 41.33 19.02
CA GLN A 129 2.61 39.96 19.54
C GLN A 129 1.57 39.15 18.76
N ASP A 130 0.47 39.77 18.36
CA ASP A 130 -0.55 39.17 17.49
C ASP A 130 0.04 38.76 16.15
N GLN A 131 0.83 39.65 15.53
CA GLN A 131 1.48 39.36 14.27
C GLN A 131 2.43 38.17 14.41
N GLN A 132 3.25 38.14 15.47
CA GLN A 132 4.13 37.01 15.76
C GLN A 132 3.37 35.69 15.94
N ALA A 133 2.24 35.71 16.68
CA ALA A 133 1.41 34.53 16.88
C ALA A 133 0.81 34.01 15.55
N ARG A 134 0.40 34.91 14.65
CA ARG A 134 -0.10 34.56 13.31
C ARG A 134 1.02 33.97 12.45
N ASP A 135 2.21 34.55 12.49
CA ASP A 135 3.37 34.06 11.73
C ASP A 135 3.78 32.66 12.22
N GLU A 136 3.81 32.43 13.54
CA GLU A 136 4.08 31.11 14.14
C GLU A 136 3.02 30.06 13.76
N ALA A 137 1.74 30.45 13.75
CA ALA A 137 0.65 29.59 13.30
C ALA A 137 0.79 29.25 11.81
N ALA A 138 1.17 30.22 10.97
CA ALA A 138 1.38 30.01 9.54
C ALA A 138 2.54 29.03 9.28
N ILE A 139 3.66 29.16 10.01
CA ILE A 139 4.78 28.21 9.95
C ILE A 139 4.32 26.81 10.34
N SER A 140 3.55 26.70 11.43
CA SER A 140 3.04 25.41 11.92
C SER A 140 2.09 24.75 10.91
N LEU A 141 1.23 25.54 10.24
CA LEU A 141 0.38 25.06 9.15
C LEU A 141 1.19 24.58 7.93
N ALA A 142 2.30 25.26 7.61
CA ALA A 142 3.21 24.83 6.55
C ALA A 142 3.87 23.48 6.89
N VAL A 143 4.28 23.27 8.15
CA VAL A 143 4.78 21.97 8.62
C VAL A 143 3.73 20.87 8.46
N ILE A 144 2.48 21.12 8.88
CA ILE A 144 1.38 20.15 8.72
C ILE A 144 1.19 19.78 7.24
N THR A 145 1.22 20.77 6.35
CA THR A 145 1.04 20.54 4.91
C THR A 145 2.20 19.74 4.33
N ALA A 146 3.44 20.10 4.65
CA ALA A 146 4.62 19.37 4.19
C ALA A 146 4.65 17.92 4.70
N SER A 147 4.34 17.70 5.99
CA SER A 147 4.28 16.36 6.57
C SER A 147 3.19 15.50 5.93
N ARG A 148 2.05 16.11 5.54
CA ARG A 148 1.00 15.42 4.79
C ARG A 148 1.47 15.00 3.40
N ASP A 149 2.14 15.89 2.67
CA ASP A 149 2.65 15.59 1.34
C ASP A 149 3.72 14.48 1.38
N GLU A 150 4.56 14.47 2.42
CA GLU A 150 5.53 13.42 2.67
C GLU A 150 4.86 12.08 2.98
N ALA A 151 3.84 12.07 3.85
CA ALA A 151 3.06 10.86 4.14
C ALA A 151 2.42 10.26 2.87
N GLN A 152 1.93 11.12 1.97
CA GLN A 152 1.34 10.66 0.70
C GLN A 152 2.37 10.02 -0.23
N LYS A 153 3.61 10.54 -0.25
CA LYS A 153 4.72 9.91 -0.99
C LYS A 153 5.06 8.53 -0.43
N ILE A 154 5.22 8.43 0.90
CA ILE A 154 5.50 7.15 1.58
C ILE A 154 4.40 6.11 1.26
N LEU A 155 3.13 6.52 1.29
CA LEU A 155 2.02 5.64 0.94
C LEU A 155 2.10 5.15 -0.52
N ASN A 156 2.36 6.05 -1.46
CA ASN A 156 2.48 5.70 -2.87
C ASN A 156 3.64 4.73 -3.13
N GLU A 157 4.79 4.94 -2.48
CA GLU A 157 5.94 4.05 -2.53
C GLU A 157 5.62 2.66 -1.96
N ALA A 158 4.93 2.61 -0.82
CA ALA A 158 4.53 1.34 -0.19
C ALA A 158 3.56 0.54 -1.07
N VAL A 159 2.56 1.21 -1.67
CA VAL A 159 1.61 0.57 -2.61
C VAL A 159 2.35 0.07 -3.85
N ALA A 160 3.27 0.85 -4.42
CA ALA A 160 4.06 0.44 -5.58
C ALA A 160 4.92 -0.80 -5.27
N ALA A 161 5.58 -0.83 -4.11
CA ALA A 161 6.37 -1.97 -3.67
C ALA A 161 5.51 -3.24 -3.54
N ARG A 162 4.31 -3.13 -2.95
CA ARG A 162 3.38 -4.26 -2.84
C ARG A 162 2.87 -4.74 -4.19
N ASN A 163 2.53 -3.83 -5.09
CA ASN A 163 2.10 -4.20 -6.45
C ASN A 163 3.21 -4.93 -7.21
N ALA A 164 4.47 -4.51 -7.06
CA ALA A 164 5.61 -5.20 -7.64
C ALA A 164 5.78 -6.62 -7.07
N GLU A 165 5.61 -6.79 -5.75
CA GLU A 165 5.65 -8.11 -5.11
C GLU A 165 4.53 -9.03 -5.62
N LEU A 166 3.29 -8.52 -5.71
CA LEU A 166 2.16 -9.28 -6.25
C LEU A 166 2.38 -9.68 -7.71
N ALA A 167 2.93 -8.76 -8.52
CA ALA A 167 3.28 -9.04 -9.91
C ALA A 167 4.37 -10.13 -10.00
N ALA A 168 5.41 -10.07 -9.16
CA ALA A 168 6.45 -11.09 -9.11
C ALA A 168 5.91 -12.47 -8.72
N ARG A 169 5.00 -12.53 -7.74
CA ARG A 169 4.33 -13.77 -7.33
C ARG A 169 3.45 -14.34 -8.45
N ALA A 170 2.67 -13.48 -9.11
CA ALA A 170 1.85 -13.88 -10.25
C ALA A 170 2.72 -14.44 -11.39
N ALA A 171 3.86 -13.80 -11.68
CA ALA A 171 4.82 -14.28 -12.67
C ALA A 171 5.44 -15.64 -12.27
N ALA A 172 5.77 -15.83 -10.99
CA ALA A 172 6.29 -17.11 -10.49
C ALA A 172 5.26 -18.24 -10.62
N LEU A 173 4.00 -17.98 -10.27
CA LEU A 173 2.91 -18.95 -10.45
C LEU A 173 2.66 -19.27 -11.92
N ALA A 174 2.67 -18.26 -12.79
CA ALA A 174 2.55 -18.45 -14.24
C ALA A 174 3.72 -19.28 -14.81
N ALA A 175 4.93 -19.08 -14.31
CA ALA A 175 6.10 -19.86 -14.70
C ALA A 175 5.97 -21.34 -14.28
N MET A 176 5.42 -21.64 -13.10
CA MET A 176 5.14 -23.02 -12.67
C MET A 176 4.12 -23.74 -13.56
N GLN A 177 3.22 -23.00 -14.20
CA GLN A 177 2.20 -23.54 -15.10
C GLN A 177 2.65 -23.56 -16.57
N ARG A 178 3.89 -23.18 -16.87
CA ARG A 178 4.44 -23.24 -18.22
C ARG A 178 5.25 -24.52 -18.40
N PRO A 179 4.97 -25.34 -19.42
CA PRO A 179 5.74 -26.55 -19.66
C PRO A 179 7.16 -26.19 -20.13
N ALA A 180 8.14 -27.03 -19.78
CA ALA A 180 9.54 -26.83 -20.18
C ALA A 180 9.75 -26.89 -21.71
N SER A 181 8.87 -27.59 -22.42
CA SER A 181 8.82 -27.68 -23.88
C SER A 181 7.37 -27.82 -24.34
N ILE A 182 7.03 -27.15 -25.46
CA ILE A 182 5.74 -27.34 -26.13
C ILE A 182 5.98 -28.40 -27.21
N PRO A 183 5.29 -29.56 -27.17
CA PRO A 183 5.48 -30.60 -28.17
C PRO A 183 4.97 -30.11 -29.54
N ALA A 184 5.64 -30.56 -30.61
CA ALA A 184 5.22 -30.30 -31.97
C ALA A 184 3.79 -30.81 -32.22
N ALA A 185 3.02 -30.08 -33.03
CA ALA A 185 1.67 -30.48 -33.41
C ALA A 185 1.68 -31.89 -34.02
N TRP A 186 0.83 -32.77 -33.50
CA TRP A 186 0.78 -34.18 -33.92
C TRP A 186 0.25 -34.31 -35.35
N SER A 187 0.95 -35.09 -36.20
CA SER A 187 0.65 -35.28 -37.62
C SER A 187 -0.26 -36.47 -37.94
N GLY A 188 -0.83 -37.15 -36.94
CA GLY A 188 -1.82 -38.22 -37.15
C GLY A 188 -1.27 -39.65 -37.13
N GLN A 189 0.01 -39.87 -37.45
CA GLN A 189 0.65 -41.19 -37.41
C GLN A 189 2.17 -41.07 -37.51
N GLY A 190 2.92 -41.78 -36.66
CA GLY A 190 4.37 -41.93 -36.81
C GLY A 190 4.74 -42.76 -38.04
N PRO A 191 5.99 -42.69 -38.54
CA PRO A 191 6.46 -43.40 -39.75
C PRO A 191 6.58 -44.93 -39.60
N TRP A 192 5.79 -45.57 -38.73
CA TRP A 192 5.81 -47.00 -38.42
C TRP A 192 4.40 -47.59 -38.44
N PRO A 193 4.26 -48.91 -38.69
CA PRO A 193 2.96 -49.56 -38.69
C PRO A 193 2.39 -49.61 -37.26
N ASN A 194 1.15 -49.14 -37.10
CA ASN A 194 0.40 -49.26 -35.85
C ASN A 194 -0.52 -50.49 -35.90
N ARG A 195 -0.32 -51.42 -34.96
CA ARG A 195 -1.03 -52.70 -34.90
C ARG A 195 -2.12 -52.76 -33.83
N PHE A 196 -2.37 -51.66 -33.14
CA PHE A 196 -3.41 -51.59 -32.10
C PHE A 196 -4.77 -51.26 -32.70
N ALA A 197 -5.85 -51.56 -31.98
CA ALA A 197 -7.21 -51.28 -32.43
C ALA A 197 -7.50 -49.77 -32.40
N TYR A 198 -7.98 -49.22 -33.51
CA TYR A 198 -8.38 -47.82 -33.62
C TYR A 198 -9.38 -47.43 -32.53
N GLY A 199 -9.27 -46.19 -32.03
CA GLY A 199 -10.18 -45.65 -31.03
C GLY A 199 -9.82 -45.95 -29.57
N TYR A 200 -8.72 -46.67 -29.31
CA TYR A 200 -8.23 -47.00 -27.96
C TYR A 200 -6.96 -46.21 -27.58
N CYS A 201 -6.68 -46.15 -26.27
CA CYS A 201 -5.51 -45.46 -25.72
C CYS A 201 -4.19 -45.99 -26.28
N THR A 202 -4.06 -47.32 -26.41
CA THR A 202 -2.90 -48.00 -26.98
C THR A 202 -2.65 -47.60 -28.43
N TRP A 203 -3.69 -47.51 -29.25
CA TRP A 203 -3.57 -47.06 -30.64
C TRP A 203 -3.11 -45.61 -30.74
N TYR A 204 -3.67 -44.72 -29.92
CA TYR A 204 -3.25 -43.33 -29.93
C TYR A 204 -1.77 -43.16 -29.55
N VAL A 205 -1.35 -43.78 -28.44
CA VAL A 205 0.05 -43.71 -27.99
C VAL A 205 1.00 -44.36 -29.00
N ALA A 206 0.62 -45.49 -29.61
CA ALA A 206 1.41 -46.15 -30.64
C ALA A 206 1.54 -45.35 -31.95
N ASN A 207 0.66 -44.37 -32.20
CA ASN A 207 0.85 -43.41 -33.28
C ASN A 207 1.81 -42.28 -32.91
N LYS A 208 1.98 -41.98 -31.63
CA LYS A 208 2.91 -40.94 -31.15
C LYS A 208 4.31 -41.46 -30.91
N ARG A 209 4.44 -42.73 -30.54
CA ARG A 209 5.70 -43.40 -30.23
C ARG A 209 5.71 -44.80 -30.81
N TYR A 210 6.87 -45.27 -31.30
CA TYR A 210 7.00 -46.64 -31.78
C TYR A 210 6.86 -47.63 -30.62
N ILE A 211 5.96 -48.60 -30.78
CA ILE A 211 5.68 -49.65 -29.79
C ILE A 211 5.83 -51.02 -30.48
N PRO A 212 6.95 -51.74 -30.26
CA PRO A 212 7.23 -53.00 -30.96
C PRO A 212 6.48 -54.22 -30.40
N TRP A 213 5.83 -54.12 -29.25
CA TRP A 213 5.04 -55.19 -28.64
C TRP A 213 3.52 -55.04 -28.90
N LEU A 214 2.74 -55.98 -28.37
CA LEU A 214 1.28 -55.97 -28.34
C LEU A 214 0.79 -56.17 -26.89
N GLY A 215 -0.53 -56.22 -26.71
CA GLY A 215 -1.17 -56.43 -25.40
C GLY A 215 -2.03 -55.24 -24.96
N ASN A 216 -2.70 -55.41 -23.82
CA ASN A 216 -3.47 -54.34 -23.21
C ASN A 216 -2.52 -53.28 -22.61
N ALA A 217 -3.07 -52.12 -22.28
CA ALA A 217 -2.31 -51.01 -21.71
C ALA A 217 -1.49 -51.43 -20.48
N ILE A 218 -2.04 -52.28 -19.60
CA ILE A 218 -1.34 -52.75 -18.41
C ILE A 218 -0.12 -53.64 -18.71
N ASP A 219 -0.16 -54.36 -19.83
CA ASP A 219 0.90 -55.29 -20.24
C ASP A 219 2.12 -54.55 -20.80
N TRP A 220 1.96 -53.28 -21.18
CA TRP A 220 3.04 -52.49 -21.77
C TRP A 220 4.19 -52.26 -20.80
N TRP A 221 3.90 -52.12 -19.51
CA TRP A 221 4.91 -51.94 -18.48
C TRP A 221 5.92 -53.10 -18.44
N PRO A 222 5.52 -54.36 -18.17
CA PRO A 222 6.47 -55.48 -18.18
C PRO A 222 7.03 -55.81 -19.57
N ASN A 223 6.30 -55.54 -20.65
CA ASN A 223 6.76 -55.81 -22.01
C ASN A 223 7.89 -54.85 -22.44
N ALA A 224 7.89 -53.60 -21.97
CA ALA A 224 8.88 -52.61 -22.35
C ALA A 224 10.32 -53.09 -22.11
N ARG A 225 10.62 -53.61 -20.91
CA ARG A 225 11.94 -54.16 -20.57
C ARG A 225 12.36 -55.31 -21.48
N ALA A 226 11.45 -56.19 -21.86
CA ALA A 226 11.76 -57.32 -22.74
C ALA A 226 12.24 -56.86 -24.14
N TYR A 227 11.80 -55.68 -24.58
CA TYR A 227 12.20 -55.05 -25.84
C TYR A 227 13.32 -54.00 -25.67
N GLY A 228 13.94 -53.92 -24.48
CA GLY A 228 15.08 -53.03 -24.21
C GLY A 228 14.71 -51.56 -23.96
N TYR A 229 13.43 -51.24 -23.74
CA TYR A 229 13.01 -49.89 -23.37
C TYR A 229 13.30 -49.65 -21.89
N ALA A 230 13.77 -48.43 -21.57
CA ALA A 230 13.97 -48.04 -20.19
C ALA A 230 12.62 -47.75 -19.52
N GLU A 231 12.54 -48.06 -18.24
CA GLU A 231 11.36 -47.86 -17.41
C GLU A 231 11.75 -47.06 -16.16
N GLY A 232 10.85 -46.24 -15.64
CA GLY A 232 11.04 -45.59 -14.35
C GLY A 232 9.82 -44.81 -13.86
N TYR A 233 10.02 -43.99 -12.84
CA TYR A 233 8.92 -43.29 -12.16
C TYR A 233 8.95 -41.76 -12.34
N THR A 234 9.82 -41.27 -13.22
CA THR A 234 10.01 -39.85 -13.47
C THR A 234 9.30 -39.47 -14.77
N PRO A 235 8.35 -38.53 -14.78
CA PRO A 235 7.73 -38.09 -16.02
C PRO A 235 8.77 -37.43 -16.94
N GLN A 236 8.80 -37.83 -18.21
CA GLN A 236 9.65 -37.22 -19.24
C GLN A 236 8.83 -36.97 -20.50
N VAL A 237 9.08 -35.86 -21.18
CA VAL A 237 8.42 -35.55 -22.46
C VAL A 237 8.74 -36.67 -23.46
N GLY A 238 7.71 -37.24 -24.08
CA GLY A 238 7.84 -38.37 -24.98
C GLY A 238 7.75 -39.75 -24.33
N ALA A 239 7.69 -39.83 -23.00
CA ALA A 239 7.47 -41.09 -22.30
C ALA A 239 6.01 -41.56 -22.44
N VAL A 240 5.80 -42.86 -22.27
CA VAL A 240 4.47 -43.46 -22.14
C VAL A 240 4.15 -43.63 -20.66
N MET A 241 3.13 -42.94 -20.17
CA MET A 241 2.57 -43.15 -18.84
C MET A 241 1.69 -44.39 -18.86
N VAL A 242 1.91 -45.34 -17.93
CA VAL A 242 1.08 -46.53 -17.73
C VAL A 242 0.38 -46.43 -16.37
N THR A 243 -0.94 -46.63 -16.35
CA THR A 243 -1.76 -46.55 -15.13
C THR A 243 -2.69 -47.76 -14.99
N ARG A 244 -3.16 -48.00 -13.76
CA ARG A 244 -4.21 -48.98 -13.42
C ARG A 244 -5.58 -48.31 -13.23
N GLU A 245 -5.91 -47.37 -14.11
CA GLU A 245 -7.22 -46.69 -14.07
C GLU A 245 -8.38 -47.60 -14.55
N SER A 246 -8.07 -48.70 -15.23
CA SER A 246 -9.04 -49.71 -15.67
C SER A 246 -8.52 -51.14 -15.49
N GLY A 247 -9.39 -52.15 -15.60
CA GLY A 247 -9.00 -53.57 -15.57
C GLY A 247 -8.05 -53.98 -16.71
N TYR A 248 -8.04 -53.25 -17.83
CA TYR A 248 -7.12 -53.44 -18.95
C TYR A 248 -5.88 -52.52 -18.85
N GLY A 249 -5.79 -51.72 -17.77
CA GLY A 249 -4.86 -50.60 -17.64
C GLY A 249 -5.25 -49.42 -18.52
N HIS A 250 -4.42 -48.39 -18.48
CA HIS A 250 -4.53 -47.25 -19.38
C HIS A 250 -3.14 -46.69 -19.71
N VAL A 251 -2.98 -46.17 -20.92
CA VAL A 251 -1.73 -45.55 -21.38
C VAL A 251 -1.98 -44.17 -21.96
N ALA A 252 -1.06 -43.26 -21.67
CA ALA A 252 -1.08 -41.91 -22.21
C ALA A 252 0.33 -41.47 -22.63
N TYR A 253 0.40 -40.53 -23.57
CA TYR A 253 1.65 -39.95 -24.01
C TYR A 253 1.96 -38.69 -23.20
N VAL A 254 3.17 -38.58 -22.65
CA VAL A 254 3.59 -37.39 -21.90
C VAL A 254 3.98 -36.29 -22.88
N GLU A 255 3.14 -35.26 -22.94
CA GLU A 255 3.31 -34.09 -23.82
C GLU A 255 4.26 -33.06 -23.22
N ALA A 256 4.20 -32.88 -21.90
CA ALA A 256 4.91 -31.81 -21.22
C ALA A 256 5.14 -32.15 -19.74
N VAL A 257 6.23 -31.67 -19.17
CA VAL A 257 6.52 -31.77 -17.72
C VAL A 257 6.69 -30.36 -17.17
N TYR A 258 6.02 -30.10 -16.04
CA TYR A 258 6.02 -28.80 -15.39
C TYR A 258 7.05 -28.74 -14.25
N PRO A 259 7.57 -27.55 -13.91
CA PRO A 259 8.55 -27.40 -12.82
C PRO A 259 8.07 -27.90 -11.45
N ASN A 260 6.75 -27.91 -11.21
CA ASN A 260 6.16 -28.43 -9.98
C ASN A 260 6.06 -29.97 -9.93
N GLY A 261 6.59 -30.68 -10.94
CA GLY A 261 6.55 -32.14 -11.05
C GLY A 261 5.24 -32.72 -11.58
N SER A 262 4.23 -31.89 -11.88
CA SER A 262 3.05 -32.31 -12.64
C SER A 262 3.41 -32.48 -14.12
N TRP A 263 2.59 -33.22 -14.87
CA TRP A 263 2.82 -33.44 -16.29
C TRP A 263 1.52 -33.42 -17.10
N LEU A 264 1.61 -32.90 -18.31
CA LEU A 264 0.52 -32.92 -19.29
C LEU A 264 0.60 -34.24 -20.07
N VAL A 265 -0.53 -34.93 -20.15
CA VAL A 265 -0.68 -36.11 -21.02
C VAL A 265 -1.69 -35.85 -22.12
N SER A 266 -1.49 -36.54 -23.25
CA SER A 266 -2.53 -36.75 -24.26
C SER A 266 -2.84 -38.23 -24.39
N GLU A 267 -4.11 -38.53 -24.56
CA GLU A 267 -4.62 -39.89 -24.59
C GLU A 267 -5.91 -39.96 -25.41
N MET A 268 -6.32 -41.18 -25.73
CA MET A 268 -7.59 -41.44 -26.41
C MET A 268 -8.40 -42.42 -25.57
N ASN A 269 -9.73 -42.33 -25.68
CA ASN A 269 -10.65 -43.22 -25.00
C ASN A 269 -10.70 -43.06 -23.47
N PHE A 270 -10.25 -41.91 -22.94
CA PHE A 270 -10.40 -41.59 -21.53
C PHE A 270 -11.76 -40.94 -21.24
N ILE A 271 -12.16 -39.95 -22.04
CA ILE A 271 -13.46 -39.26 -21.93
C ILE A 271 -14.57 -39.88 -22.81
N GLY A 272 -14.25 -40.93 -23.57
CA GLY A 272 -15.18 -41.60 -24.48
C GLY A 272 -14.52 -42.19 -25.71
N TRP A 273 -15.19 -43.17 -26.33
CA TRP A 273 -14.64 -43.91 -27.48
C TRP A 273 -14.21 -43.00 -28.62
N ASN A 274 -12.99 -43.24 -29.12
CA ASN A 274 -12.36 -42.45 -30.19
C ASN A 274 -12.30 -40.93 -29.93
N ARG A 275 -12.32 -40.51 -28.66
CA ARG A 275 -12.11 -39.11 -28.27
C ARG A 275 -10.70 -38.94 -27.73
N VAL A 276 -9.96 -38.02 -28.33
CA VAL A 276 -8.68 -37.55 -27.80
C VAL A 276 -8.95 -36.53 -26.70
N SER A 277 -8.26 -36.67 -25.58
CA SER A 277 -8.29 -35.73 -24.46
C SER A 277 -6.88 -35.42 -24.00
N THR A 278 -6.74 -34.29 -23.33
CA THR A 278 -5.54 -33.93 -22.59
C THR A 278 -5.90 -33.65 -21.14
N ARG A 279 -4.99 -33.93 -20.21
CA ARG A 279 -5.14 -33.57 -18.80
C ARG A 279 -3.78 -33.40 -18.15
N ILE A 280 -3.75 -32.53 -17.12
CA ILE A 280 -2.60 -32.36 -16.26
C ILE A 280 -2.75 -33.34 -15.09
N ILE A 281 -1.72 -34.15 -14.87
CA ILE A 281 -1.65 -35.12 -13.79
C ILE A 281 -0.72 -34.58 -12.71
N PHE A 282 -1.18 -34.64 -11.47
CA PHE A 282 -0.36 -34.32 -10.30
C PHE A 282 0.18 -35.63 -9.69
N PRO A 283 1.44 -35.64 -9.19
CA PRO A 283 1.98 -36.79 -8.49
C PRO A 283 1.01 -37.33 -7.42
N GLY A 284 0.75 -38.64 -7.44
CA GLY A 284 -0.12 -39.31 -6.46
C GLY A 284 -1.63 -39.23 -6.73
N THR A 285 -2.09 -38.57 -7.81
CA THR A 285 -3.54 -38.47 -8.12
C THR A 285 -4.09 -39.61 -8.96
N VAL A 286 -3.21 -40.41 -9.59
CA VAL A 286 -3.59 -41.55 -10.43
C VAL A 286 -2.89 -42.82 -9.93
N PRO A 287 -3.49 -44.01 -10.13
CA PRO A 287 -2.85 -45.29 -9.83
C PRO A 287 -1.73 -45.59 -10.84
N LEU A 288 -0.63 -44.84 -10.73
CA LEU A 288 0.52 -44.89 -11.63
C LEU A 288 1.25 -46.23 -11.49
N VAL A 289 1.52 -46.88 -12.62
CA VAL A 289 2.44 -48.03 -12.70
C VAL A 289 3.85 -47.53 -12.98
N GLY A 290 3.99 -46.59 -13.94
CA GLY A 290 5.24 -45.87 -14.21
C GLY A 290 5.30 -45.28 -15.62
N PHE A 291 6.50 -44.89 -16.05
CA PHE A 291 6.82 -44.34 -17.37
C PHE A 291 7.80 -45.18 -18.19
N ILE A 292 7.50 -45.39 -19.47
CA ILE A 292 8.36 -46.07 -20.45
C ILE A 292 9.04 -45.00 -21.31
N TYR A 293 10.38 -45.01 -21.38
CA TYR A 293 11.21 -43.96 -22.01
C TYR A 293 11.73 -44.30 -23.39
#